data_AF-A0A8T5RQT5-F1
#
_entry.id   AF-A0A8T5RQT5-F1
#
_cell.length_a   1.000
_cell.length_b   1.000
_cell.length_c   1.000
_cell.angle_alpha   90.00
_cell.angle_beta   90.00
_cell.angle_gamma   90.00
#
_symmetry.space_group_name_H-M   'P 1'
#
loop_
_entity.id
_entity.type
_entity.pdbx_description
1 polymer ?
#
loop_
_entity_poly.entity_id
_entity_poly.type
_entity_poly.pdbx_seq_one_letter_code
_entity_poly.pdbx_strand_id
1 'polypeptide(L)'
;MTANNGSYEWHLPSSHSLNGTYYLVVSDYSNNNINDSVTTEILPIWGITPDIPGYSTILIGLMIGLMIGIIAIPLIIKSRKR
;
A
#
# COMPACT_ATOMS: atom_id res chain seq x y z
N MET A 1 -35.04 -0.81 12.28
CA MET A 1 -33.75 -1.52 12.19
C MET A 1 -32.76 -0.54 11.60
N THR A 2 -31.79 -0.06 12.38
CA THR A 2 -30.79 0.87 11.89
C THR A 2 -29.79 0.07 11.07
N ALA A 3 -29.66 0.35 9.78
CA ALA A 3 -28.60 -0.26 8.97
C ALA A 3 -27.27 0.14 9.59
N ASN A 4 -26.50 -0.84 10.05
CA ASN A 4 -25.13 -0.61 10.45
C ASN A 4 -24.34 -0.27 9.19
N ASN A 5 -23.89 0.98 9.06
CA ASN A 5 -23.01 1.44 7.98
C ASN A 5 -21.57 0.89 8.17
N GLY A 6 -21.44 -0.19 8.93
CA GLY A 6 -20.36 -0.50 9.85
C GLY A 6 -19.05 -0.88 9.21
N SER A 7 -18.08 0.01 9.31
CA SER A 7 -16.68 -0.34 9.19
C SER A 7 -16.24 -1.11 10.43
N TYR A 8 -15.65 -2.27 10.24
CA TYR A 8 -15.03 -3.07 11.27
C TYR A 8 -13.54 -3.22 10.97
N GLU A 9 -12.71 -3.05 11.98
CA GLU A 9 -11.27 -3.31 11.89
C GLU A 9 -10.95 -4.67 12.51
N TRP A 10 -10.16 -5.46 11.78
CA TRP A 10 -9.72 -6.79 12.19
C TRP A 10 -8.20 -6.87 12.09
N HIS A 11 -7.58 -7.49 13.10
CA HIS A 11 -6.13 -7.68 13.15
C HIS A 11 -5.79 -9.16 12.97
N LEU A 12 -4.80 -9.44 12.12
CA LEU A 12 -4.21 -10.77 12.01
C LEU A 12 -3.25 -11.02 13.18
N PRO A 13 -3.29 -12.21 13.82
CA PRO A 13 -2.32 -12.58 14.84
C PRO A 13 -0.89 -12.56 14.27
N SER A 14 0.07 -12.08 15.05
CA SER A 14 1.49 -11.96 14.66
C SER A 14 2.17 -13.29 14.34
N SER A 15 1.54 -14.42 14.68
CA SER A 15 1.99 -15.77 14.32
C SER A 15 1.73 -16.15 12.86
N HIS A 16 0.95 -15.38 12.12
CA HIS A 16 0.67 -15.64 10.70
C HIS A 16 1.70 -14.97 9.79
N SER A 17 2.07 -15.64 8.70
CA SER A 17 3.07 -15.12 7.76
C SER A 17 2.53 -13.93 6.97
N LEU A 18 3.21 -12.79 7.02
CA LEU A 18 2.88 -11.60 6.22
C LEU A 18 3.03 -11.81 4.69
N ASN A 19 3.32 -13.02 4.23
CA ASN A 19 3.38 -13.39 2.82
C ASN A 19 2.34 -14.49 2.59
N GLY A 20 1.13 -14.10 2.19
CA GLY A 20 0.05 -15.04 1.95
C GLY A 20 -1.23 -14.39 1.45
N THR A 21 -2.04 -15.20 0.77
CA THR A 21 -3.41 -14.86 0.40
C THR A 21 -4.32 -15.18 1.57
N TYR A 22 -5.08 -14.19 2.03
CA TYR A 22 -6.03 -14.33 3.12
C TYR A 22 -7.46 -14.16 2.62
N TYR A 23 -8.36 -14.97 3.18
CA TYR A 23 -9.79 -14.85 2.93
C TYR A 23 -10.45 -14.24 4.15
N LEU A 24 -11.16 -13.16 3.93
CA LEU A 24 -12.01 -12.54 4.92
C LEU A 24 -13.44 -13.00 4.68
N VAL A 25 -13.98 -13.77 5.62
CA VAL A 25 -15.32 -14.35 5.50
C VAL A 25 -16.23 -13.72 6.55
N VAL A 26 -17.29 -13.06 6.07
CA VAL A 26 -18.37 -12.55 6.90
C VAL A 26 -19.51 -13.54 6.83
N SER A 27 -20.01 -14.01 7.97
CA SER A 27 -21.11 -14.97 8.04
C SER A 27 -22.23 -14.45 8.94
N ASP A 28 -23.46 -14.81 8.61
CA ASP A 28 -24.60 -14.53 9.48
C ASP A 28 -24.51 -15.38 10.75
N TYR A 29 -24.66 -14.73 11.90
CA TYR A 29 -24.53 -15.38 13.21
C TYR A 29 -25.57 -16.48 13.46
N SER A 30 -26.77 -16.34 12.89
CA SER A 30 -27.91 -17.24 13.11
C SER A 30 -28.06 -18.28 12.00
N ASN A 31 -27.47 -18.04 10.83
CA ASN A 31 -27.53 -18.93 9.68
C ASN A 31 -26.19 -19.02 8.94
N ASN A 32 -25.43 -20.07 9.23
CA ASN A 32 -24.10 -20.30 8.64
C ASN A 32 -24.10 -20.54 7.12
N ASN A 33 -25.26 -20.72 6.49
CA ASN A 33 -25.36 -20.85 5.03
C ASN A 33 -25.33 -19.50 4.31
N ILE A 34 -25.43 -18.39 5.05
CA ILE A 34 -25.34 -17.04 4.52
C ILE A 34 -23.95 -16.51 4.88
N ASN A 35 -23.08 -16.44 3.88
CA ASN A 35 -21.75 -15.85 4.01
C ASN A 35 -21.37 -15.05 2.77
N ASP A 36 -20.41 -14.14 2.95
CA ASP A 36 -19.72 -13.42 1.89
C ASP A 36 -18.22 -13.49 2.17
N SER A 37 -17.41 -13.58 1.11
CA SER A 37 -15.96 -13.74 1.24
C SER A 37 -15.21 -12.80 0.31
N VAL A 38 -14.28 -12.04 0.87
CA VAL A 38 -13.36 -11.18 0.13
C VAL A 38 -11.95 -11.76 0.22
N THR A 39 -11.29 -11.88 -0.94
CA THR A 39 -9.89 -12.31 -1.00
C THR A 39 -8.99 -11.08 -0.94
N THR A 40 -7.99 -11.08 -0.06
CA THR A 40 -6.99 -10.02 0.03
C THR A 40 -5.59 -10.61 0.07
N GLU A 41 -4.67 -10.02 -0.67
CA GLU A 41 -3.25 -10.37 -0.61
C GLU A 41 -2.56 -9.45 0.39
N ILE A 42 -1.99 -10.04 1.44
CA ILE A 42 -1.17 -9.29 2.39
C ILE A 42 0.28 -9.56 2.00
N LEU A 43 0.93 -8.51 1.54
CA LEU A 43 2.34 -8.52 1.21
C LEU A 43 3.15 -8.07 2.44
N PRO A 44 4.35 -8.62 2.66
CA PRO A 44 5.20 -8.20 3.76
C PRO A 44 5.62 -6.73 3.57
N ILE A 45 5.57 -5.94 4.66
CA ILE A 45 5.84 -4.49 4.69
C ILE A 45 7.32 -4.13 4.35
N TRP A 46 8.13 -5.08 3.89
CA TRP A 46 9.51 -4.81 3.48
C TRP A 46 9.55 -4.26 2.05
N GLY A 47 9.44 -2.93 1.91
CA GLY A 47 9.82 -2.22 0.69
C GLY A 47 8.70 -1.50 -0.07
N ILE A 48 7.47 -1.53 0.40
CA ILE A 48 6.42 -0.59 -0.05
C ILE A 48 6.45 0.63 0.86
N THR A 49 6.92 1.77 0.35
CA THR A 49 6.48 3.05 0.92
C THR A 49 4.96 3.06 0.84
N PRO A 50 4.21 3.37 1.91
CA PRO A 50 2.76 3.39 1.85
C PRO A 50 2.34 4.26 0.67
N ASP A 51 1.44 3.76 -0.17
CA ASP A 51 0.81 4.57 -1.20
C ASP A 51 0.13 5.73 -0.47
N ILE A 52 0.74 6.93 -0.54
CA ILE A 52 0.15 8.12 0.04
C ILE A 52 -1.11 8.39 -0.78
N PRO A 53 -2.32 8.32 -0.20
CA PRO A 53 -3.55 8.46 -0.96
C PRO A 53 -3.55 9.78 -1.74
N GLY A 54 -3.76 9.69 -3.06
CA GLY A 54 -3.75 10.85 -3.94
C GLY A 54 -2.39 11.20 -4.57
N TYR A 55 -1.32 10.43 -4.32
CA TYR A 55 -0.01 10.66 -4.92
C TYR A 55 0.46 9.47 -5.75
N SER A 56 0.97 9.74 -6.95
CA SER A 56 1.59 8.72 -7.81
C SER A 56 3.09 8.63 -7.51
N THR A 57 3.55 7.45 -7.10
CA THR A 57 4.97 7.14 -6.85
C THR A 57 5.83 7.32 -8.11
N ILE A 58 5.28 7.05 -9.30
CA ILE A 58 5.94 7.30 -10.59
C ILE A 58 6.18 8.80 -10.80
N LEU A 59 5.18 9.65 -10.53
CA LEU A 59 5.33 11.09 -10.66
C LEU A 59 6.35 11.64 -9.66
N ILE A 60 6.33 11.17 -8.41
CA ILE A 60 7.31 11.56 -7.39
C ILE A 60 8.73 11.17 -7.83
N GLY A 61 8.92 9.94 -8.31
CA GLY A 61 10.22 9.48 -8.81
C GLY A 61 10.75 10.32 -9.98
N LEU A 62 9.88 10.69 -10.93
CA LEU A 62 10.23 11.59 -12.03
C LEU A 62 10.62 12.99 -11.52
N MET A 63 9.90 13.55 -10.55
CA MET A 63 10.21 14.86 -9.98
C MET A 63 11.58 14.88 -9.27
N ILE A 64 11.90 13.83 -8.50
CA ILE A 64 13.21 13.71 -7.83
C ILE A 64 14.34 13.60 -8.87
N GLY A 65 14.16 12.77 -9.89
CA GLY A 65 15.14 12.61 -10.98
C GLY A 65 15.42 13.93 -11.72
N LEU A 66 14.37 14.70 -12.02
CA LEU A 66 14.49 16.01 -12.65
C LEU A 66 15.24 17.01 -11.76
N MET A 67 14.94 17.06 -10.46
CA MET A 67 15.62 17.95 -9.51
C MET A 67 17.11 17.65 -9.40
N ILE A 68 17.49 16.37 -9.34
CA ILE A 68 18.90 15.95 -9.37
C ILE A 68 19.55 16.36 -10.69
N GLY A 69 18.86 16.17 -11.82
CA GLY A 69 19.35 16.61 -13.13
C GLY A 69 19.66 18.10 -13.18
N ILE A 70 18.72 18.94 -12.74
CA ILE A 70 18.87 20.41 -12.75
C ILE A 70 20.04 20.87 -11.88
N ILE A 71 20.27 20.23 -10.73
CA ILE A 71 21.30 20.66 -9.78
C ILE A 71 22.66 20.03 -10.10
N ALA A 72 22.72 18.71 -10.31
CA ALA A 72 23.97 17.97 -10.42
C ALA A 72 24.63 18.12 -11.79
N ILE A 73 23.87 18.15 -12.88
CA ILE A 73 24.42 18.26 -14.24
C ILE A 73 25.28 19.53 -14.42
N PRO A 74 24.82 20.75 -14.08
CA PRO A 74 25.65 21.95 -14.23
C PRO A 74 26.88 21.94 -13.32
N LEU A 75 26.79 21.35 -12.11
CA LEU A 75 27.93 21.19 -11.22
C LEU A 75 28.99 20.25 -11.81
N ILE A 76 28.56 19.13 -12.41
CA ILE A 76 29.46 18.17 -13.08
C ILE A 76 30.12 18.80 -14.32
N ILE A 77 29.37 19.58 -15.10
CA ILE A 77 29.94 20.30 -16.26
C ILE A 77 30.96 21.34 -15.79
N LYS A 78 30.66 22.08 -14.72
CA LYS A 78 31.57 23.07 -14.13
C LYS A 78 32.84 22.43 -13.58
N SER A 79 32.76 21.25 -12.96
CA SER A 79 33.93 20.54 -12.43
C SER A 79 34.84 19.98 -13.53
N ARG A 80 34.29 19.65 -14.70
CA ARG A 80 35.06 19.16 -15.86
C ARG A 80 35.72 20.27 -16.68
N LYS A 81 35.32 21.53 -16.47
CA LYS A 81 35.88 22.71 -17.15
C LYS A 81 36.96 23.43 -16.32
N ARG A 82 37.26 22.95 -15.12
CA ARG A 82 38.44 23.32 -14.32
C ARG A 82 39.53 22.28 -14.55
#